data_AF-A0A060Z8Y1-F1
#
_entry.id   AF-A0A060Z8Y1-F1
#
_cell.length_a   1.000
_cell.length_b   1.000
_cell.length_c   1.000
_cell.angle_alpha   90.00
_cell.angle_beta   90.00
_cell.angle_gamma   90.00
#
_symmetry.space_group_name_H-M   'P 1'
#
loop_
_entity.id
_entity.type
_entity.pdbx_description
1 polymer ?
#
loop_
_entity_poly.entity_id
_entity_poly.type
_entity_poly.pdbx_seq_one_letter_code
_entity_poly.pdbx_strand_id
1 'polypeptide(L)'
;MGDGELSEGAVWEAMSFASYYQLDNLVAILDINRLGQTDPAPLQHHVEKYQKRCEAFGWHAIIVDGHSVEELCKALSQARHQPTAIIAKTTKGKGIPAVEDKMGWHAKPLPKDMAEGVVKDLQARIMNSSKRLYPATPMEDAPPVSLCNIRMPSAPAYKQGEKVTHRTHTSPQEDRLVVLPSAASIAPHHLQYIWDCALIPMTEVSTLLTALTLGTQPIVPNKIS
;
A
#
# COMPACT_ATOMS: atom_id res chain seq x y z
N MET A 1 -8.93 -2.13 2.43
CA MET A 1 -9.11 -1.27 3.62
C MET A 1 -10.41 -1.66 4.30
N GLY A 2 -10.45 -1.65 5.62
CA GLY A 2 -11.69 -1.87 6.38
C GLY A 2 -12.53 -0.59 6.48
N ASP A 3 -13.84 -0.71 6.65
CA ASP A 3 -14.72 0.46 6.82
C ASP A 3 -14.43 1.31 8.07
N GLY A 4 -13.98 0.70 9.17
CA GLY A 4 -13.52 1.41 10.36
C GLY A 4 -12.23 2.21 10.12
N GLU A 5 -11.31 1.65 9.33
CA GLU A 5 -10.02 2.26 8.93
C GLU A 5 -10.23 3.56 8.15
N LEU A 6 -11.36 3.70 7.44
CA LEU A 6 -11.74 4.93 6.72
C LEU A 6 -12.02 6.14 7.63
N SER A 7 -11.98 5.96 8.95
CA SER A 7 -12.01 7.06 9.92
C SER A 7 -10.65 7.75 10.07
N GLU A 8 -9.56 7.13 9.62
CA GLU A 8 -8.21 7.68 9.67
C GLU A 8 -8.01 8.76 8.60
N GLY A 9 -7.49 9.93 9.00
CA GLY A 9 -7.29 11.07 8.11
C GLY A 9 -6.32 10.78 6.95
N ALA A 10 -5.27 10.00 7.21
CA ALA A 10 -4.26 9.63 6.22
C ALA A 10 -4.85 8.88 5.01
N VAL A 11 -5.96 8.15 5.19
CA VAL A 11 -6.67 7.52 4.07
C VAL A 11 -7.18 8.58 3.11
N TRP A 12 -7.75 9.67 3.62
CA TRP A 12 -8.29 10.76 2.79
C TRP A 12 -7.21 11.60 2.14
N GLU A 13 -6.05 11.75 2.78
CA GLU A 13 -4.84 12.32 2.17
C GLU A 13 -4.39 11.47 0.97
N ALA A 14 -4.31 10.15 1.14
CA ALA A 14 -3.96 9.23 0.06
C ALA A 14 -5.00 9.22 -1.07
N MET A 15 -6.30 9.30 -0.75
CA MET A 15 -7.38 9.41 -1.74
C MET A 15 -7.23 10.69 -2.57
N SER A 16 -6.98 11.83 -1.91
CA SER A 16 -6.74 13.11 -2.58
C SER A 16 -5.49 13.06 -3.47
N PHE A 17 -4.38 12.51 -2.96
CA PHE A 17 -3.14 12.34 -3.70
C PHE A 17 -3.32 11.52 -4.97
N ALA A 18 -3.98 10.36 -4.88
CA ALA A 18 -4.20 9.48 -6.02
C ALA A 18 -5.02 10.14 -7.13
N SER A 19 -6.04 10.92 -6.77
CA SER A 19 -6.81 11.69 -7.75
C SER A 19 -5.96 12.81 -8.36
N TYR A 20 -5.18 13.53 -7.55
CA TYR A 20 -4.35 14.63 -8.04
C TYR A 20 -3.32 14.16 -9.08
N TYR A 21 -2.67 13.02 -8.83
CA TYR A 21 -1.70 12.41 -9.74
C TYR A 21 -2.34 11.51 -10.81
N GLN A 22 -3.67 11.44 -10.89
CA GLN A 22 -4.40 10.64 -11.88
C GLN A 22 -3.93 9.18 -11.93
N LEU A 23 -3.80 8.54 -10.76
CA LEU A 23 -3.31 7.17 -10.64
C LEU A 23 -4.37 6.16 -11.11
N ASP A 24 -4.57 6.07 -12.41
CA ASP A 24 -5.55 5.17 -13.05
C ASP A 24 -5.16 3.69 -13.01
N ASN A 25 -3.92 3.41 -12.59
CA ASN A 25 -3.38 2.10 -12.25
C ASN A 25 -3.62 1.69 -10.79
N LEU A 26 -4.29 2.52 -9.98
CA LEU A 26 -4.56 2.25 -8.57
C LEU A 26 -6.02 1.84 -8.34
N VAL A 27 -6.20 0.72 -7.62
CA VAL A 27 -7.52 0.23 -7.19
C VAL A 27 -7.55 0.06 -5.67
N ALA A 28 -8.51 0.71 -5.02
CA ALA A 28 -8.82 0.56 -3.61
C ALA A 28 -10.04 -0.35 -3.45
N ILE A 29 -9.93 -1.39 -2.62
CA ILE A 29 -11.07 -2.24 -2.24
C ILE A 29 -11.44 -1.90 -0.78
N LEU A 30 -12.68 -1.46 -0.58
CA LEU A 30 -13.24 -1.08 0.70
C LEU A 30 -14.14 -2.22 1.20
N ASP A 31 -13.70 -2.91 2.25
CA ASP A 31 -14.46 -3.97 2.92
C ASP A 31 -15.48 -3.34 3.87
N ILE A 32 -16.69 -3.08 3.36
CA ILE A 32 -17.79 -2.49 4.13
C ILE A 32 -18.55 -3.59 4.85
N ASN A 33 -17.91 -4.12 5.89
CA ASN A 33 -18.41 -5.24 6.69
C ASN A 33 -19.28 -4.82 7.88
N ARG A 34 -19.58 -3.50 8.00
CA ARG A 34 -20.44 -2.82 8.98
C ARG A 34 -19.79 -2.61 10.36
N LEU A 35 -18.78 -3.40 10.73
CA LEU A 35 -18.36 -3.55 12.12
C LEU A 35 -16.89 -3.23 12.35
N GLY A 36 -16.62 -2.27 13.22
CA GLY A 36 -15.29 -1.96 13.74
C GLY A 36 -14.81 -2.95 14.81
N GLN A 37 -13.90 -2.49 15.68
CA GLN A 37 -13.35 -3.29 16.77
C GLN A 37 -14.32 -3.43 17.94
N THR A 38 -14.80 -2.30 18.48
CA THR A 38 -15.71 -2.25 19.63
C THR A 38 -17.16 -2.04 19.21
N ASP A 39 -17.38 -1.23 18.18
CA ASP A 39 -18.68 -0.73 17.75
C ASP A 39 -18.85 -0.83 16.23
N PRO A 40 -20.09 -0.72 15.70
CA PRO A 40 -20.32 -0.57 14.28
C PRO A 40 -19.52 0.60 13.69
N ALA A 41 -19.04 0.44 12.46
CA ALA A 41 -18.42 1.56 11.75
C ALA A 41 -19.44 2.70 11.56
N PRO A 42 -19.03 3.98 11.53
CA PRO A 42 -19.95 5.12 11.59
C PRO A 42 -21.05 5.12 10.50
N LEU A 43 -20.72 4.65 9.30
CA LEU A 43 -21.67 4.59 8.18
C LEU A 43 -22.29 3.20 7.99
N GLN A 44 -21.91 2.19 8.77
CA GLN A 44 -22.46 0.84 8.68
C GLN A 44 -22.54 0.34 7.22
N HIS A 45 -23.71 -0.05 6.73
CA HIS A 45 -23.94 -0.47 5.35
C HIS A 45 -24.52 0.63 4.45
N HIS A 46 -24.40 1.90 4.80
CA HIS A 46 -24.79 3.03 3.93
C HIS A 46 -23.75 3.23 2.81
N VAL A 47 -23.62 2.24 1.93
CA VAL A 47 -22.64 2.16 0.83
C VAL A 47 -22.69 3.36 -0.12
N GLU A 48 -23.85 3.97 -0.28
CA GLU A 48 -24.05 5.16 -1.11
C GLU A 48 -23.34 6.39 -0.51
N LYS A 49 -23.18 6.44 0.83
CA LYS A 49 -22.39 7.51 1.48
C LYS A 49 -20.90 7.30 1.29
N TYR A 50 -20.42 6.05 1.33
CA TYR A 50 -19.04 5.74 0.97
C TYR A 50 -18.75 6.12 -0.48
N GLN A 51 -19.67 5.78 -1.39
CA GLN A 51 -19.57 6.13 -2.81
C GLN A 51 -19.43 7.63 -3.02
N LYS A 52 -20.35 8.42 -2.46
CA LYS A 52 -20.31 9.88 -2.56
C LYS A 52 -19.02 10.48 -2.01
N ARG A 53 -18.46 9.90 -0.93
CA ARG A 53 -17.17 10.35 -0.40
C ARG A 53 -16.03 10.03 -1.37
N CYS A 54 -15.95 8.82 -1.90
CA CYS A 54 -14.92 8.46 -2.88
C CYS A 54 -15.00 9.35 -4.13
N GLU A 55 -16.20 9.56 -4.68
CA GLU A 55 -16.44 10.40 -5.86
C GLU A 55 -16.05 11.87 -5.60
N ALA A 56 -16.36 12.40 -4.40
CA ALA A 56 -15.96 13.76 -4.03
C ALA A 56 -14.44 13.94 -3.94
N PHE A 57 -13.69 12.86 -3.71
CA PHE A 57 -12.23 12.83 -3.73
C PHE A 57 -11.65 12.49 -5.12
N GLY A 58 -12.48 12.44 -6.17
CA GLY A 58 -12.06 12.26 -7.55
C GLY A 58 -11.84 10.80 -8.00
N TRP A 59 -12.43 9.85 -7.27
CA TRP A 59 -12.32 8.42 -7.60
C TRP A 59 -13.52 7.92 -8.38
N HIS A 60 -13.28 6.95 -9.27
CA HIS A 60 -14.35 6.15 -9.86
C HIS A 60 -14.84 5.12 -8.84
N ALA A 61 -16.04 5.32 -8.29
CA ALA A 61 -16.56 4.48 -7.21
C ALA A 61 -17.64 3.49 -7.69
N ILE A 62 -17.44 2.20 -7.43
CA ILE A 62 -18.32 1.11 -7.84
C ILE A 62 -18.79 0.36 -6.59
N ILE A 63 -20.10 0.26 -6.38
CA ILE A 63 -20.68 -0.57 -5.32
C ILE A 63 -20.88 -1.98 -5.87
N VAL A 64 -20.47 -2.98 -5.09
CA VAL A 64 -20.65 -4.40 -5.40
C VAL A 64 -21.13 -5.19 -4.18
N ASP A 65 -21.79 -6.32 -4.41
CA ASP A 65 -21.86 -7.38 -3.41
C ASP A 65 -20.46 -7.99 -3.22
N GLY A 66 -19.86 -7.77 -2.06
CA GLY A 66 -18.52 -8.25 -1.75
C GLY A 66 -18.41 -9.77 -1.58
N HIS A 67 -19.54 -10.49 -1.58
CA HIS A 67 -19.58 -11.96 -1.60
C HIS A 67 -19.90 -12.52 -2.98
N SER A 68 -20.12 -11.67 -3.98
CA SER A 68 -20.34 -12.06 -5.37
C SER A 68 -19.02 -12.01 -6.14
N VAL A 69 -18.44 -13.19 -6.38
CA VAL A 69 -17.21 -13.32 -7.18
C VAL A 69 -17.39 -12.76 -8.59
N GLU A 70 -18.60 -12.91 -9.16
CA GLU A 70 -18.92 -12.39 -10.49
C GLU A 70 -18.87 -10.85 -10.54
N GLU A 71 -19.48 -10.18 -9.55
CA GLU A 71 -19.45 -8.72 -9.47
C GLU A 71 -18.02 -8.20 -9.22
N LEU A 72 -17.26 -8.87 -8.37
CA LEU A 72 -15.86 -8.52 -8.10
C LEU A 72 -15.00 -8.64 -9.37
N CYS A 73 -15.11 -9.75 -10.10
CA CYS A 73 -14.39 -9.93 -11.38
C CYS A 73 -14.80 -8.88 -12.42
N LYS A 74 -16.09 -8.53 -12.49
CA LYS A 74 -16.59 -7.49 -13.38
C LYS A 74 -16.07 -6.10 -13.01
N ALA A 75 -16.00 -5.77 -11.73
CA ALA A 75 -15.49 -4.48 -11.26
C ALA A 75 -13.97 -4.36 -11.48
N LEU A 76 -13.20 -5.44 -11.26
CA LEU A 76 -11.75 -5.43 -11.41
C LEU A 76 -11.26 -5.46 -12.87
N SER A 77 -12.07 -5.96 -13.80
CA SER A 77 -11.68 -6.06 -15.23
C SER A 77 -11.85 -4.75 -16.02
N GLN A 78 -12.35 -3.71 -15.38
CA GLN A 78 -12.74 -2.47 -16.01
C GLN A 78 -11.60 -1.45 -15.97
N ALA A 79 -10.93 -1.22 -17.09
CA ALA A 79 -9.91 -0.16 -17.21
C ALA A 79 -10.54 1.23 -17.08
N ARG A 80 -9.87 2.15 -16.38
CA ARG A 80 -10.35 3.52 -16.10
C ARG A 80 -9.24 4.53 -16.33
N HIS A 81 -9.61 5.81 -16.35
CA HIS A 81 -8.71 6.96 -16.43
C HIS A 81 -8.66 7.73 -15.10
N GLN A 82 -9.05 7.07 -14.02
CA GLN A 82 -9.14 7.59 -12.65
C GLN A 82 -8.80 6.45 -11.69
N PRO A 83 -8.29 6.76 -10.48
CA PRO A 83 -8.17 5.75 -9.44
C PRO A 83 -9.56 5.17 -9.13
N THR A 84 -9.63 3.85 -8.90
CA THR A 84 -10.90 3.13 -8.77
C THR A 84 -11.14 2.65 -7.35
N ALA A 85 -12.32 2.96 -6.78
CA ALA A 85 -12.74 2.50 -5.47
C ALA A 85 -13.85 1.46 -5.61
N ILE A 86 -13.56 0.20 -5.28
CA ILE A 86 -14.55 -0.88 -5.21
C ILE A 86 -15.08 -0.92 -3.78
N ILE A 87 -16.35 -0.55 -3.63
CA ILE A 87 -17.07 -0.51 -2.37
C ILE A 87 -17.79 -1.84 -2.20
N ALA A 88 -17.10 -2.79 -1.57
CA ALA A 88 -17.60 -4.14 -1.38
C ALA A 88 -18.49 -4.19 -0.13
N LYS A 89 -19.80 -4.35 -0.33
CA LYS A 89 -20.72 -4.61 0.77
C LYS A 89 -20.54 -6.04 1.24
N THR A 90 -20.00 -6.22 2.44
CA THR A 90 -19.69 -7.55 2.99
C THR A 90 -20.36 -7.74 4.36
N THR A 91 -20.11 -8.90 4.96
CA THR A 91 -20.63 -9.27 6.28
C THR A 91 -19.47 -9.82 7.07
N LYS A 92 -19.18 -9.22 8.22
CA LYS A 92 -18.08 -9.67 9.07
C LYS A 92 -18.36 -11.09 9.56
N GLY A 93 -17.38 -11.98 9.44
CA GLY A 93 -17.56 -13.40 9.80
C GLY A 93 -18.45 -14.19 8.83
N LYS A 94 -18.56 -13.75 7.57
CA LYS A 94 -19.38 -14.43 6.55
C LYS A 94 -19.11 -15.94 6.50
N GLY A 95 -20.19 -16.72 6.46
CA GLY A 95 -20.11 -18.17 6.31
C GLY A 95 -19.90 -18.91 7.63
N ILE A 96 -19.86 -18.18 8.76
CA ILE A 96 -19.74 -18.75 10.10
C ILE A 96 -20.99 -18.33 10.89
N PRO A 97 -22.08 -19.12 10.89
CA PRO A 97 -23.37 -18.72 11.48
C PRO A 97 -23.30 -18.29 12.95
N ALA A 98 -22.33 -18.82 13.70
CA ALA A 98 -22.12 -18.48 15.10
C ALA A 98 -21.64 -17.03 15.31
N VAL A 99 -20.96 -16.42 14.33
CA VAL A 99 -20.29 -15.11 14.47
C VAL A 99 -20.62 -14.12 13.34
N GLU A 100 -21.32 -14.56 12.29
CA GLU A 100 -21.70 -13.72 11.15
C GLU A 100 -22.54 -12.52 11.60
N ASP A 101 -22.07 -11.32 11.25
CA ASP A 101 -22.65 -10.03 11.61
C ASP A 101 -22.76 -9.75 13.12
N LYS A 102 -21.99 -10.46 13.96
CA LYS A 102 -22.03 -10.31 15.42
C LYS A 102 -20.90 -9.45 15.96
N MET A 103 -21.27 -8.56 16.89
CA MET A 103 -20.34 -7.77 17.69
C MET A 103 -19.49 -8.65 18.62
N GLY A 104 -18.35 -8.10 19.06
CA GLY A 104 -17.52 -8.74 20.07
C GLY A 104 -16.69 -9.93 19.58
N TRP A 105 -16.65 -10.19 18.27
CA TRP A 105 -15.82 -11.23 17.63
C TRP A 105 -14.60 -10.68 16.88
N HIS A 106 -14.39 -9.37 16.91
CA HIS A 106 -13.21 -8.77 16.30
C HIS A 106 -11.93 -9.29 16.98
N ALA A 107 -10.99 -9.79 16.17
CA ALA A 107 -9.72 -10.36 16.60
C ALA A 107 -9.84 -11.48 17.66
N LYS A 108 -10.99 -12.17 17.75
CA LYS A 108 -11.16 -13.31 18.65
C LYS A 108 -11.06 -14.63 17.89
N PRO A 109 -10.16 -15.54 18.28
CA PRO A 109 -10.12 -16.87 17.71
C PRO A 109 -11.39 -17.64 18.06
N LEU A 110 -11.82 -18.52 17.16
CA LEU A 110 -12.88 -19.47 17.47
C LEU A 110 -12.36 -20.52 18.47
N PRO A 111 -13.17 -20.91 19.47
CA PRO A 111 -12.89 -22.10 20.27
C PRO A 111 -12.68 -23.33 19.38
N LYS A 112 -11.84 -24.27 19.82
CA LYS A 112 -11.38 -25.40 18.99
C LYS A 112 -12.54 -26.26 18.45
N ASP A 113 -13.51 -26.56 19.31
CA ASP A 113 -14.73 -27.30 18.99
C ASP A 113 -15.59 -26.57 17.94
N MET A 114 -15.76 -25.25 18.10
CA MET A 114 -16.46 -24.42 17.13
C MET A 114 -15.72 -24.38 15.78
N ALA A 115 -14.39 -24.23 15.82
CA ALA A 115 -13.55 -24.18 14.62
C ALA A 115 -13.65 -25.47 13.80
N GLU A 116 -13.60 -26.65 14.44
CA GLU A 116 -13.74 -27.94 13.77
C GLU A 116 -15.09 -28.08 13.05
N GLY A 117 -16.18 -27.66 13.70
CA GLY A 117 -17.51 -27.64 13.09
C GLY A 117 -17.59 -26.72 11.86
N VAL A 118 -17.01 -25.52 11.97
CA VAL A 118 -16.97 -24.53 10.88
C VAL A 118 -16.14 -25.05 9.70
N VAL A 119 -14.96 -25.63 9.95
CA VAL A 119 -14.12 -26.21 8.90
C VAL A 119 -14.88 -27.31 8.15
N LYS A 120 -15.58 -28.19 8.87
CA LYS A 120 -16.37 -29.26 8.27
C LYS A 120 -17.50 -28.71 7.38
N ASP A 121 -18.21 -27.69 7.85
CA ASP A 121 -19.28 -27.03 7.09
C ASP A 121 -18.73 -26.33 5.83
N LEU A 122 -17.62 -25.59 5.94
CA LEU A 122 -16.98 -24.96 4.79
C LEU A 122 -16.49 -25.98 3.76
N GLN A 123 -15.89 -27.09 4.21
CA GLN A 123 -15.47 -28.17 3.32
C GLN A 123 -16.63 -28.81 2.55
N ALA A 124 -17.80 -28.97 3.20
CA ALA A 124 -18.99 -29.54 2.56
C ALA A 124 -19.54 -28.65 1.43
N ARG A 125 -19.22 -27.34 1.42
CA ARG A 125 -19.65 -26.39 0.38
C ARG A 125 -18.70 -26.34 -0.82
N ILE A 126 -17.50 -26.94 -0.72
CA ILE A 126 -16.51 -26.96 -1.80
C ILE A 126 -16.92 -27.99 -2.84
N MET A 127 -17.28 -27.52 -4.04
CA MET A 127 -17.70 -28.41 -5.14
C MET A 127 -16.52 -29.02 -5.93
N ASN A 128 -15.36 -28.34 -5.95
CA ASN A 128 -14.18 -28.78 -6.69
C ASN A 128 -12.90 -28.40 -5.96
N SER A 129 -12.15 -29.41 -5.50
CA SER A 129 -10.88 -29.24 -4.78
C SER A 129 -9.65 -29.47 -5.66
N SER A 130 -9.84 -29.84 -6.93
CA SER A 130 -8.76 -30.28 -7.82
C SER A 130 -8.11 -29.14 -8.61
N LYS A 131 -8.75 -27.96 -8.69
CA LYS A 131 -8.26 -26.83 -9.47
C LYS A 131 -7.39 -25.92 -8.61
N ARG A 132 -6.10 -25.82 -8.94
CA ARG A 132 -5.24 -24.76 -8.41
C ARG A 132 -5.36 -23.52 -9.30
N LEU A 133 -5.71 -22.40 -8.70
CA LEU A 133 -5.73 -21.11 -9.38
C LEU A 133 -4.38 -20.45 -9.18
N TYR A 134 -3.77 -20.03 -10.28
CA TYR A 134 -2.56 -19.22 -10.28
C TYR A 134 -2.87 -17.91 -10.99
N PRO A 135 -2.46 -16.75 -10.44
CA PRO A 135 -2.52 -15.52 -11.19
C PRO A 135 -1.66 -15.66 -12.45
N ALA A 136 -2.06 -14.99 -13.53
CA ALA A 136 -1.23 -14.90 -14.72
C ALA A 136 0.08 -14.19 -14.38
N THR A 137 1.18 -14.60 -15.03
CA THR A 137 2.47 -13.90 -14.89
C THR A 137 2.31 -12.46 -15.37
N PRO A 138 2.83 -11.46 -14.63
CA PRO A 138 2.80 -10.07 -15.09
C PRO A 138 3.68 -9.91 -16.33
N MET A 139 3.38 -8.89 -17.13
CA MET A 139 4.27 -8.45 -18.21
C MET A 139 5.52 -7.82 -17.58
N GLU A 140 6.71 -8.22 -18.04
CA GLU A 140 7.99 -7.66 -17.58
C GLU A 140 8.35 -6.42 -18.39
N ASP A 141 7.72 -5.29 -18.09
CA ASP A 141 7.92 -3.99 -18.75
C ASP A 141 8.63 -2.95 -17.85
N ALA A 142 8.91 -3.30 -16.59
CA ALA A 142 9.62 -2.44 -15.67
C ALA A 142 11.09 -2.23 -16.10
N PRO A 143 11.59 -0.99 -16.14
CA PRO A 143 12.97 -0.71 -16.52
C PRO A 143 13.97 -1.22 -15.45
N PRO A 144 15.19 -1.61 -15.85
CA PRO A 144 16.21 -2.00 -14.89
C PRO A 144 16.64 -0.81 -14.02
N VAL A 145 16.81 -1.05 -12.72
CA VAL A 145 17.26 -0.04 -11.75
C VAL A 145 18.72 -0.30 -11.37
N SER A 146 19.53 0.75 -11.37
CA SER A 146 20.94 0.67 -10.97
C SER A 146 21.09 0.56 -9.45
N LEU A 147 21.95 -0.36 -9.00
CA LEU A 147 22.32 -0.55 -7.59
C LEU A 147 23.67 0.10 -7.23
N CYS A 148 24.22 0.94 -8.11
CA CYS A 148 25.50 1.61 -7.86
C CYS A 148 25.39 2.68 -6.77
N ASN A 149 26.48 2.91 -6.02
CA ASN A 149 26.51 3.98 -5.02
C ASN A 149 26.31 5.35 -5.68
N ILE A 150 25.35 6.11 -5.14
CA ILE A 150 25.14 7.52 -5.48
C ILE A 150 26.28 8.33 -4.83
N ARG A 151 26.90 9.22 -5.60
CA ARG A 151 27.98 10.08 -5.11
C ARG A 151 27.73 11.53 -5.50
N MET A 152 28.32 12.45 -4.73
CA MET A 152 28.40 13.84 -5.16
C MET A 152 29.34 13.95 -6.38
N PRO A 153 28.96 14.73 -7.41
CA PRO A 153 29.76 14.89 -8.63
C PRO A 153 31.05 15.67 -8.35
N SER A 154 31.05 16.49 -7.30
CA SER A 154 32.24 17.19 -6.82
C SER A 154 32.15 17.42 -5.31
N ALA A 155 33.28 17.80 -4.72
CA ALA A 155 33.28 18.34 -3.37
C ALA A 155 32.39 19.60 -3.26
N PRO A 156 31.85 19.91 -2.07
CA PRO A 156 31.10 21.14 -1.85
C PRO A 156 31.99 22.39 -2.01
N ALA A 157 31.45 23.44 -2.63
CA ALA A 157 32.20 24.66 -2.98
C ALA A 157 31.99 25.80 -1.96
N TYR A 158 32.15 25.51 -0.67
CA TYR A 158 31.96 26.52 0.38
C TYR A 158 33.19 27.40 0.58
N LYS A 159 32.97 28.68 0.89
CA LYS A 159 34.03 29.56 1.37
C LYS A 159 34.08 29.53 2.89
N GLN A 160 35.28 29.46 3.45
CA GLN A 160 35.45 29.48 4.90
C GLN A 160 34.89 30.78 5.49
N GLY A 161 34.03 30.68 6.51
CA GLY A 161 33.36 31.82 7.14
C GLY A 161 32.04 32.25 6.51
N GLU A 162 31.65 31.62 5.39
CA GLU A 162 30.35 31.84 4.76
C GLU A 162 29.22 31.30 5.66
N LYS A 163 28.20 32.13 5.93
CA LYS A 163 27.02 31.73 6.72
C LYS A 163 25.90 31.32 5.78
N VAL A 164 25.64 30.02 5.71
CA VAL A 164 24.50 29.45 4.97
C VAL A 164 23.60 28.73 5.96
N THR A 165 22.29 28.91 5.84
CA THR A 165 21.33 28.17 6.68
C THR A 165 21.24 26.72 6.22
N HIS A 166 20.92 25.80 7.12
CA HIS A 166 20.77 24.39 6.76
C HIS A 166 19.71 24.16 5.66
N ARG A 167 18.60 24.91 5.68
CA ARG A 167 17.55 24.82 4.63
C ARG A 167 18.05 25.26 3.25
N THR A 168 18.85 26.32 3.20
CA THR A 168 19.43 26.80 1.93
C THR A 168 20.64 25.98 1.49
N HIS A 169 21.15 25.09 2.34
CA HIS A 169 22.28 24.20 2.07
C HIS A 169 21.84 22.85 1.48
N THR A 170 20.77 22.24 2.00
CA THR A 170 20.37 20.87 1.65
C THR A 170 19.82 20.77 0.23
N SER A 171 18.91 21.68 -0.14
CA SER A 171 18.21 21.62 -1.44
C SER A 171 19.19 21.60 -2.64
N PRO A 172 20.19 22.50 -2.75
CA PRO A 172 21.14 22.48 -3.86
C PRO A 172 22.13 21.30 -3.86
N GLN A 173 22.25 20.56 -2.74
CA GLN A 173 23.09 19.37 -2.69
C GLN A 173 22.34 18.12 -3.16
N GLU A 174 21.06 18.01 -2.79
CA GLU A 174 20.16 16.95 -3.26
C GLU A 174 20.05 16.98 -4.79
N ASP A 175 19.89 18.16 -5.39
CA ASP A 175 19.83 18.36 -6.84
C ASP A 175 21.12 17.96 -7.59
N ARG A 176 22.25 17.82 -6.88
CA ARG A 176 23.55 17.54 -7.49
C ARG A 176 23.92 16.06 -7.46
N LEU A 177 23.20 15.22 -6.72
CA LEU A 177 23.53 13.80 -6.60
C LEU A 177 23.48 13.11 -7.96
N VAL A 178 24.48 12.27 -8.26
CA VAL A 178 24.54 11.48 -9.50
C VAL A 178 24.86 10.02 -9.21
N VAL A 179 24.23 9.14 -9.99
CA VAL A 179 24.59 7.72 -10.05
C VAL A 179 25.81 7.59 -10.94
N LEU A 180 26.97 7.28 -10.36
CA LEU A 180 28.16 6.98 -11.15
C LEU A 180 28.20 5.46 -11.42
N PRO A 181 28.47 5.03 -12.66
CA PRO A 181 28.65 3.61 -12.93
C PRO A 181 29.82 3.08 -12.08
N SER A 182 29.63 1.88 -11.53
CA SER A 182 30.72 1.11 -10.93
C SER A 182 31.86 1.01 -11.95
N ALA A 183 33.11 1.14 -11.52
CA ALA A 183 34.30 1.17 -12.38
C ALA A 183 34.60 -0.15 -13.12
N ALA A 184 33.62 -1.04 -13.25
CA ALA A 184 33.69 -2.23 -14.08
C ALA A 184 32.74 -2.08 -15.29
N SER A 185 33.36 -1.89 -16.46
CA SER A 185 32.76 -1.87 -17.81
C SER A 185 32.13 -0.55 -18.26
N ILE A 186 32.98 0.34 -18.80
CA ILE A 186 32.57 1.33 -19.80
C ILE A 186 32.91 0.74 -21.17
N ALA A 187 31.90 0.28 -21.91
CA ALA A 187 31.98 0.17 -23.36
C ALA A 187 31.36 1.45 -23.95
N PRO A 188 32.00 2.12 -24.92
CA PRO A 188 31.44 3.32 -25.51
C PRO A 188 30.33 2.90 -26.46
N HIS A 189 29.16 3.54 -26.36
CA HIS A 189 28.29 3.99 -27.45
C HIS A 189 26.89 4.29 -26.87
N HIS A 190 26.30 5.40 -27.33
CA HIS A 190 25.00 5.98 -26.94
C HIS A 190 24.99 6.94 -25.75
N LEU A 191 25.57 8.13 -25.99
CA LEU A 191 25.08 9.39 -25.40
C LEU A 191 23.82 9.81 -26.18
N GLN A 192 22.63 9.67 -25.59
CA GLN A 192 21.44 10.41 -26.04
C GLN A 192 20.35 10.43 -24.94
N TYR A 193 20.06 11.65 -24.46
CA TYR A 193 18.90 12.11 -23.68
C TYR A 193 18.54 11.45 -22.33
N ILE A 194 18.70 12.23 -21.24
CA ILE A 194 17.64 12.39 -20.22
C ILE A 194 17.59 13.89 -19.88
N TRP A 195 16.48 14.54 -20.23
CA TRP A 195 16.10 15.90 -19.85
C TRP A 195 15.04 15.82 -18.73
N ASP A 196 15.12 16.78 -17.81
CA ASP A 196 14.07 17.39 -16.99
C ASP A 196 13.04 16.52 -16.23
N CYS A 197 13.10 16.62 -14.89
CA CYS A 197 11.93 16.65 -14.00
C CYS A 197 12.32 17.36 -12.69
N ALA A 198 12.55 18.67 -12.76
CA ALA A 198 12.51 19.54 -11.60
C ALA A 198 11.11 20.17 -11.56
N LEU A 199 10.26 19.73 -10.62
CA LEU A 199 9.17 20.48 -9.98
C LEU A 199 8.28 19.53 -9.16
N ILE A 200 8.68 19.24 -7.92
CA ILE A 200 7.75 18.85 -6.86
C ILE A 200 8.16 19.66 -5.62
N PRO A 201 7.31 20.54 -5.07
CA PRO A 201 7.58 21.18 -3.79
C PRO A 201 7.34 20.16 -2.68
N MET A 202 8.42 19.61 -2.12
CA MET A 202 8.37 18.69 -0.98
C MET A 202 8.32 19.50 0.32
N THR A 203 7.11 19.71 0.86
CA THR A 203 6.93 19.90 2.30
C THR A 203 6.75 18.53 2.94
N GLU A 204 7.63 18.24 3.90
CA GLU A 204 7.54 17.20 4.94
C GLU A 204 7.83 15.74 4.55
N VAL A 205 9.12 15.38 4.55
CA VAL A 205 9.58 14.01 4.89
C VAL A 205 10.61 14.12 6.00
N SER A 206 10.15 14.07 7.25
CA SER A 206 11.04 13.86 8.40
C SER A 206 10.28 13.25 9.57
N THR A 207 9.81 12.01 9.46
CA THR A 207 9.78 11.05 10.59
C THR A 207 9.37 9.67 10.07
N LEU A 208 10.31 8.72 10.02
CA LEU A 208 10.14 7.24 10.13
C LEU A 208 11.24 6.51 9.32
N LEU A 209 12.49 6.61 9.79
CA LEU A 209 13.48 5.58 9.48
C LEU A 209 14.46 5.39 10.65
N THR A 210 13.91 5.08 11.83
CA THR A 210 14.70 4.61 12.98
C THR A 210 13.96 3.52 13.74
N ALA A 211 13.66 2.40 13.08
CA ALA A 211 13.36 1.12 13.73
C ALA A 211 13.27 0.03 12.67
N LEU A 212 14.38 -0.64 12.34
CA LEU A 212 14.43 -2.05 11.86
C LEU A 212 15.86 -2.45 11.41
N THR A 213 16.86 -2.30 12.26
CA THR A 213 18.14 -3.03 12.10
C THR A 213 18.82 -3.28 13.44
N LEU A 214 18.20 -4.06 14.32
CA LEU A 214 18.93 -4.78 15.38
C LEU A 214 18.35 -6.19 15.51
N GLY A 215 18.75 -7.04 14.57
CA GLY A 215 18.64 -8.48 14.69
C GLY A 215 19.70 -9.00 15.66
N THR A 216 19.24 -9.75 16.65
CA THR A 216 19.95 -10.43 17.72
C THR A 216 21.10 -11.33 17.26
N GLN A 217 22.24 -11.28 17.94
CA GLN A 217 23.30 -12.30 17.91
C GLN A 217 23.57 -12.80 19.35
N PRO A 218 23.85 -14.10 19.57
CA PRO A 218 23.96 -14.69 20.90
C PRO A 218 25.34 -14.44 21.55
N ILE A 219 25.31 -14.18 22.86
CA ILE A 219 26.51 -13.95 23.69
C ILE A 219 27.08 -15.29 24.17
N VAL A 220 28.34 -15.56 23.86
CA VAL A 220 29.14 -16.65 24.46
C VAL A 220 29.85 -16.11 25.72
N PRO A 221 29.78 -16.77 26.89
CA PRO A 221 30.45 -16.28 28.08
C PRO A 221 31.89 -16.81 28.14
N ASN A 222 32.88 -15.92 28.05
CA ASN A 222 34.24 -16.24 28.47
C ASN A 222 34.41 -15.86 29.95
N LYS A 223 34.62 -16.88 30.79
CA LYS A 223 35.31 -16.77 32.08
C LYS A 223 36.71 -16.19 31.83
N ILE A 224 37.25 -15.45 32.79
CA ILE A 224 38.62 -15.62 33.32
C ILE A 224 38.75 -14.78 34.62
N SER A 225 39.31 -15.47 35.63
CA SER A 225 39.95 -15.08 36.91
C SER A 225 39.65 -13.73 37.55
#